data_AF-A0AA86PSB4-F1
#
_entry.id   AF-A0AA86PSB4-F1
#
_cell.length_a   1.000
_cell.length_b   1.000
_cell.length_c   1.000
_cell.angle_alpha   90.00
_cell.angle_beta   90.00
_cell.angle_gamma   90.00
#
_symmetry.space_group_name_H-M   'P 1'
#
loop_
_entity.id
_entity.type
_entity.pdbx_description
1 polymer ?
#
loop_
_entity_poly.entity_id
_entity_poly.type
_entity_poly.pdbx_seq_one_letter_code
_entity_poly.pdbx_strand_id
1 'polypeptide(L)'
;MPSWSQLEKEKLFSLTKKSATKLNWSEISMKMGSRSPVQCKSYYQNYLKYQLNPNPRRNYMWSRADIIQLWMLGCIFGSEYAIIFLPDDQY
;
A
#
# COMPACT_ATOMS: atom_id res chain seq x y z
N MET A 1 -0.69 -4.39 20.92
CA MET A 1 -0.44 -3.03 20.38
C MET A 1 -1.63 -2.15 20.73
N PRO A 2 -1.44 -0.91 21.21
CA PRO A 2 -2.56 -0.03 21.55
C PRO A 2 -3.45 0.20 20.33
N SER A 3 -4.77 0.03 20.51
CA SER A 3 -5.76 0.23 19.47
C SER A 3 -5.73 1.69 18.99
N TRP A 4 -5.78 1.90 17.68
CA TRP A 4 -5.98 3.23 17.10
C TRP A 4 -7.46 3.56 17.13
N SER A 5 -7.83 4.66 17.80
CA SER A 5 -9.23 5.14 17.78
C SER A 5 -9.58 5.71 16.40
N GLN A 6 -10.87 5.78 16.09
CA GLN A 6 -11.32 6.31 14.80
C GLN A 6 -10.92 7.79 14.60
N LEU A 7 -11.02 8.60 15.66
CA LEU A 7 -10.62 10.01 15.65
C LEU A 7 -9.13 10.19 15.36
N GLU A 8 -8.27 9.35 15.95
CA GLU A 8 -6.83 9.38 15.69
C GLU A 8 -6.51 9.03 14.24
N LYS A 9 -7.24 8.09 13.65
CA LYS A 9 -7.06 7.68 12.24
C LYS A 9 -7.44 8.81 11.30
N GLU A 10 -8.58 9.45 11.51
CA GLU A 10 -9.07 10.56 10.68
C GLU A 10 -8.13 11.78 10.79
N LYS A 11 -7.66 12.07 12.00
CA LYS A 11 -6.67 13.13 12.22
C LYS A 11 -5.37 12.83 11.50
N LEU A 12 -4.84 11.61 11.61
CA LEU A 12 -3.63 11.22 10.89
C LEU A 12 -3.82 11.24 9.36
N PHE A 13 -4.97 10.79 8.86
CA PHE A 13 -5.31 10.81 7.44
C PHE A 13 -5.33 12.25 6.89
N SER A 14 -6.01 13.17 7.58
CA SER A 14 -6.09 14.58 7.15
C SER A 14 -4.72 15.28 7.16
N LEU A 15 -3.89 15.02 8.18
CA LEU A 15 -2.53 15.56 8.25
C LEU A 15 -1.64 15.02 7.11
N THR A 16 -1.76 13.73 6.83
CA THR A 16 -0.98 13.08 5.78
C THR A 16 -1.43 13.55 4.39
N LYS A 17 -2.74 13.66 4.15
CA LYS A 17 -3.29 14.15 2.87
C LYS A 17 -2.89 15.59 2.57
N LYS A 18 -2.80 16.45 3.59
CA LYS A 18 -2.32 17.83 3.44
C LYS A 18 -0.83 17.91 3.07
N SER A 19 -0.06 16.87 3.37
CA SER A 19 1.39 16.82 3.19
C SER A 19 1.73 16.14 1.86
N ALA A 20 1.46 16.80 0.74
CA ALA A 20 1.42 16.17 -0.59
C ALA A 20 2.78 15.66 -1.12
N THR A 21 3.91 16.23 -0.69
CA THR A 21 5.21 15.96 -1.34
C THR A 21 6.22 15.27 -0.42
N LYS A 22 6.20 15.56 0.89
CA LYS A 22 7.12 14.96 1.87
C LYS A 22 6.47 14.89 3.25
N LEU A 23 6.35 13.67 3.78
CA LEU A 23 5.74 13.44 5.08
C LEU A 23 6.76 13.65 6.21
N ASN A 24 6.59 14.76 6.94
CA ASN A 24 7.38 15.07 8.13
C ASN A 24 6.74 14.42 9.36
N TRP A 25 7.15 13.19 9.70
CA TRP A 25 6.57 12.43 10.81
C TRP A 25 6.69 13.12 12.17
N SER A 26 7.76 13.88 12.40
CA SER A 26 7.95 14.65 13.64
C SER A 26 6.89 15.75 13.79
N GLU A 27 6.59 16.46 12.71
CA GLU A 27 5.55 17.50 12.69
C GLU A 27 4.15 16.89 12.83
N ILE A 28 3.91 15.77 12.13
CA ILE A 28 2.63 15.04 12.19
C ILE A 28 2.38 14.50 13.62
N SER A 29 3.42 13.95 14.27
CA SER A 29 3.36 13.49 15.65
C SER A 29 3.09 14.64 16.63
N MET A 30 3.72 15.80 16.43
CA MET A 30 3.47 17.00 17.23
C MET A 30 2.02 17.48 17.08
N LYS A 31 1.48 17.49 15.85
CA LYS A 31 0.07 17.84 15.58
C LYS A 31 -0.92 16.79 16.12
N MET A 32 -0.50 15.53 16.20
CA MET A 32 -1.27 14.46 16.83
C MET A 32 -1.32 14.61 18.35
N GLY A 33 -0.19 14.93 18.98
CA GLY A 33 -0.03 15.12 20.43
C GLY A 33 -0.02 13.82 21.24
N SER A 34 -0.70 12.78 20.78
CA SER A 34 -0.88 11.52 21.52
C SER A 34 0.05 10.38 21.08
N ARG A 35 0.67 10.46 19.90
CA ARG A 35 1.41 9.36 19.27
C ARG A 35 2.79 9.80 18.82
N SER A 36 3.76 8.91 18.94
CA SER A 36 5.14 9.17 18.52
C SER A 36 5.29 9.14 16.98
N PRO A 37 6.32 9.78 16.42
CA PRO A 37 6.53 9.80 14.97
C PRO A 37 6.71 8.38 14.38
N VAL A 38 7.33 7.48 15.14
CA VAL A 38 7.51 6.07 14.76
C VAL A 38 6.16 5.35 14.68
N GLN A 39 5.27 5.59 15.65
CA GLN A 39 3.93 4.99 15.65
C GLN A 39 3.09 5.51 14.48
N CYS A 40 3.12 6.82 14.21
CA CYS A 40 2.41 7.43 13.08
C CYS A 40 2.91 6.88 11.74
N LYS A 41 4.23 6.76 11.56
CA LYS A 41 4.84 6.20 10.35
C LYS A 41 4.46 4.74 10.14
N SER A 42 4.58 3.92 11.19
CA SER A 42 4.25 2.49 11.13
C SER A 42 2.78 2.28 10.75
N TYR A 43 1.87 3.00 11.42
CA TYR A 43 0.45 2.92 11.10
C TYR A 43 0.15 3.41 9.69
N TYR A 44 0.80 4.49 9.26
CA TYR A 44 0.65 5.01 7.91
C TYR A 44 1.06 3.98 6.84
N GLN A 45 2.24 3.38 6.98
CA GLN A 45 2.75 2.41 6.01
C GLN A 45 1.92 1.13 5.94
N ASN A 46 1.42 0.67 7.08
CA ASN A 46 0.68 -0.60 7.18
C ASN A 46 -0.82 -0.49 6.87
N TYR A 47 -1.42 0.69 7.04
CA TYR A 47 -2.88 0.82 6.92
C TYR A 47 -3.31 2.00 6.02
N LEU A 48 -2.83 3.22 6.26
CA LEU A 48 -3.31 4.41 5.55
C LEU A 48 -2.74 4.56 4.13
N LYS A 49 -1.52 4.10 3.87
CA LYS A 49 -0.88 4.19 2.55
C LYS A 49 -1.75 3.54 1.48
N TYR A 50 -2.40 2.43 1.82
CA TYR A 50 -3.29 1.69 0.92
C TYR A 50 -4.62 2.41 0.66
N GLN A 51 -5.10 3.22 1.61
CA GLN A 51 -6.31 4.02 1.42
C GLN A 51 -6.05 5.29 0.59
N LEU A 52 -4.85 5.86 0.70
CA LEU A 52 -4.48 7.09 0.01
C LEU A 52 -3.93 6.86 -1.40
N ASN A 53 -3.28 5.73 -1.64
CA ASN A 53 -2.86 5.32 -2.96
C ASN A 53 -3.36 3.88 -3.20
N PRO A 54 -4.60 3.71 -3.68
CA PRO A 54 -5.09 2.40 -4.07
C PRO A 54 -4.23 1.94 -5.24
N ASN A 55 -3.18 1.17 -4.94
CA ASN A 55 -2.35 0.59 -5.98
C ASN A 55 -3.27 -0.31 -6.83
N PRO A 56 -3.50 0.03 -8.10
CA PRO A 56 -4.44 -0.72 -8.95
C PRO A 56 -4.04 -2.19 -9.07
N ARG A 57 -2.76 -2.52 -8.87
CA ARG A 57 -2.25 -3.89 -8.93
C ARG A 57 -2.67 -4.78 -7.77
N ARG A 58 -3.10 -4.24 -6.63
CA ARG A 58 -3.54 -5.04 -5.47
C ARG A 58 -5.05 -5.26 -5.39
N ASN A 59 -5.83 -4.35 -5.97
CA ASN A 59 -7.27 -4.55 -6.23
C ASN A 59 -7.54 -5.12 -7.63
N TYR A 60 -6.49 -5.55 -8.33
CA TYR A 60 -6.63 -6.36 -9.53
C TYR A 60 -7.10 -7.74 -9.12
N MET A 61 -8.42 -7.87 -8.97
CA MET A 61 -9.07 -9.16 -8.99
C MET A 61 -8.76 -9.76 -10.35
N TRP A 62 -7.94 -10.81 -10.39
CA TRP A 62 -7.57 -11.45 -11.64
C TRP A 62 -8.83 -11.77 -12.42
N SER A 63 -8.91 -11.18 -13.60
CA SER A 63 -10.00 -11.46 -14.50
C SER A 63 -9.85 -12.91 -14.98
N ARG A 64 -10.94 -13.47 -15.48
CA ARG A 64 -10.94 -14.82 -16.05
C ARG A 64 -9.91 -14.96 -17.18
N ALA A 65 -9.61 -13.86 -17.89
CA ALA A 65 -8.59 -13.82 -18.93
C ALA A 65 -7.17 -13.98 -18.37
N ASP A 66 -6.85 -13.35 -17.25
CA ASP A 66 -5.53 -13.47 -16.61
C ASP A 66 -5.27 -14.89 -16.11
N ILE A 67 -6.31 -15.51 -15.54
CA ILE A 67 -6.26 -16.91 -15.09
C ILE A 67 -6.03 -17.85 -16.27
N ILE A 68 -6.72 -17.63 -17.40
CA ILE A 68 -6.55 -18.43 -18.61
C ILE A 68 -5.14 -18.25 -19.18
N GLN A 69 -4.63 -17.03 -19.22
CA GLN A 69 -3.28 -16.75 -19.72
C GLN A 69 -2.21 -17.47 -18.89
N LEU A 70 -2.38 -17.51 -17.56
CA LEU A 70 -1.46 -18.26 -16.69
C LEU A 70 -1.58 -19.76 -16.85
N TRP A 71 -2.79 -20.26 -17.11
CA TRP A 71 -2.99 -21.67 -17.40
C TRP A 71 -2.30 -22.06 -18.71
N MET A 72 -2.45 -21.25 -19.76
CA MET A 72 -1.76 -21.43 -21.03
C MET A 72 -0.24 -21.36 -20.88
N LEU A 73 0.27 -20.39 -20.12
CA LEU A 73 1.71 -20.27 -19.85
C LEU A 73 2.24 -21.47 -19.06
N GLY A 74 1.50 -21.96 -18.06
CA GLY A 74 1.84 -23.17 -17.30
C GLY A 74 1.86 -24.42 -18.19
N CYS A 75 0.95 -24.52 -19.16
CA CYS A 75 0.95 -25.60 -20.15
C CYS A 75 2.13 -25.52 -21.13
N ILE A 76 2.63 -24.31 -21.44
CA ILE A 76 3.75 -24.11 -22.37
C ILE A 76 5.10 -24.32 -21.69
N PHE A 77 5.29 -23.82 -20.46
CA PHE A 77 6.59 -23.77 -19.80
C PHE A 77 6.80 -24.84 -18.72
N GLY A 78 5.77 -25.60 -18.32
CA GLY A 78 5.87 -26.63 -17.29
C GLY A 78 5.91 -26.09 -15.85
N SER A 79 5.96 -26.98 -14.85
CA SER A 79 5.75 -26.68 -13.43
C SER A 79 6.95 -26.10 -12.68
N GLU A 80 8.06 -25.79 -13.34
CA GLU A 80 9.23 -25.18 -12.71
C GLU A 80 9.13 -23.67 -12.78
N TYR A 81 8.37 -23.09 -11.83
CA TYR A 81 8.19 -21.65 -11.73
C TYR A 81 9.48 -20.97 -11.27
N ALA A 82 10.35 -20.61 -12.21
CA ALA A 82 11.47 -19.71 -11.99
C ALA A 82 11.23 -18.38 -12.73
N ILE A 83 10.74 -17.39 -11.98
CA ILE A 83 10.95 -15.96 -12.24
C ILE A 83 10.19 -15.42 -13.46
N ILE A 84 8.89 -15.19 -13.34
CA ILE A 84 8.18 -14.26 -14.23
C ILE A 84 8.44 -12.83 -13.71
N PHE A 85 9.67 -12.34 -13.88
CA PHE A 85 9.94 -10.90 -13.87
C PHE A 85 9.40 -10.37 -15.19
N LEU A 86 8.25 -9.70 -15.15
CA LEU A 86 7.83 -8.83 -16.24
C LEU A 86 8.84 -7.67 -16.31
N PRO A 87 9.43 -7.36 -17.49
CA PRO A 87 10.20 -6.15 -17.65
C PRO A 87 9.29 -4.94 -17.41
N ASP A 88 9.82 -3.98 -16.66
CA ASP A 88 9.25 -2.67 -16.44
C ASP A 88 9.15 -1.96 -17.79
N ASP A 89 7.96 -1.90 -18.39
CA ASP A 89 7.72 -1.03 -19.54
C ASP A 89 7.26 0.33 -19.01
N GLN A 90 8.23 1.24 -18.96
CA GLN A 90 8.06 2.68 -18.91
C GLN A 90 7.16 3.14 -20.07
N TYR A 91 6.04 3.80 -19.78
CA TYR A 91 5.55 4.99 -20.50
C TYR A 91 4.49 5.73 -19.69
#